data_AF-K1S6D3-F1
#
_entry.id   AF-K1S6D3-F1
#
_cell.length_a   1.000
_cell.length_b   1.000
_cell.length_c   1.000
_cell.angle_alpha   90.00
_cell.angle_beta   90.00
_cell.angle_gamma   90.00
#
_symmetry.space_group_name_H-M   'P 1'
#
loop_
_entity.id
_entity.type
_entity.pdbx_description
1 polymer ?
#
loop_
_entity_poly.entity_id
_entity_poly.type
_entity_poly.pdbx_seq_one_letter_code
_entity_poly.pdbx_strand_id
1 'polypeptide(L)'
;MQGLALKNVALRIVDKNSKKAVYSDFGEMLFTHFGMSGPMILSASSHIRDIQPDRYIAEIDLKPALDFEHLDRRIQNDFKENSNRDVSNAFSKLLPRKIIVPVLKRWGVPFDKKCNSITKEERHALCEILKCFTVEISGFRPIEEAIITSGGVKTSEINPKTIGKQA
;
A
#
# COMPACT_ATOMS: atom_id res chain seq x y z
N MET A 1 -2.54 -6.71 -11.01
CA MET A 1 -1.54 -6.23 -10.03
C MET A 1 -0.75 -7.34 -9.34
N GLN A 2 -0.95 -8.62 -9.65
CA GLN A 2 -0.27 -9.70 -8.92
C GLN A 2 1.26 -9.66 -9.05
N GLY A 3 1.94 -9.97 -7.94
CA GLY A 3 3.38 -10.05 -7.85
C GLY A 3 4.01 -8.67 -7.90
N LEU A 4 3.33 -7.65 -7.34
CA LEU A 4 3.89 -6.32 -7.15
C LEU A 4 4.27 -6.17 -5.69
N ALA A 5 5.57 -6.27 -5.40
CA ALA A 5 6.11 -5.90 -4.11
C ALA A 5 6.30 -4.38 -4.06
N LEU A 6 5.77 -3.76 -3.01
CA LEU A 6 6.01 -2.37 -2.66
C LEU A 6 6.91 -2.33 -1.44
N LYS A 7 7.99 -1.55 -1.53
CA LYS A 7 8.96 -1.37 -0.46
C LYS A 7 8.97 0.08 -0.01
N ASN A 8 9.25 0.31 1.25
CA ASN A 8 9.30 1.65 1.86
C ASN A 8 7.99 2.42 1.64
N VAL A 9 6.86 1.75 1.88
CA VAL A 9 5.53 2.36 1.84
C VAL A 9 4.94 2.41 3.25
N ALA A 10 4.08 3.39 3.52
CA ALA A 10 3.34 3.43 4.78
C ALA A 10 1.93 2.90 4.54
N LEU A 11 1.43 2.10 5.48
CA LEU A 11 0.10 1.53 5.48
C LEU A 11 -0.68 2.07 6.67
N ARG A 12 -1.93 2.47 6.45
CA ARG A 12 -2.91 2.68 7.51
C ARG A 12 -4.19 1.90 7.19
N ILE A 13 -4.71 1.15 8.15
CA ILE A 13 -6.04 0.55 8.02
C ILE A 13 -7.02 1.41 8.81
N VAL A 14 -8.06 1.87 8.14
CA VAL A 14 -9.13 2.70 8.73
C VAL A 14 -10.43 1.92 8.76
N ASP A 15 -11.08 1.91 9.92
CA ASP A 15 -12.45 1.42 10.06
C ASP A 15 -13.41 2.54 9.63
N LYS A 16 -14.17 2.32 8.55
CA LYS A 16 -15.09 3.31 7.97
C LYS A 16 -16.21 3.70 8.95
N ASN A 17 -16.61 2.81 9.87
CA ASN A 17 -17.67 3.09 10.84
C ASN A 17 -17.20 4.06 11.92
N SER A 18 -16.02 3.80 12.49
CA SER A 18 -15.46 4.65 13.55
C SER A 18 -14.65 5.84 13.02
N LYS A 19 -14.27 5.81 11.74
CA LYS A 19 -13.35 6.74 11.07
C LYS A 19 -11.97 6.82 11.74
N LYS A 20 -11.59 5.79 12.50
CA LYS A 20 -10.30 5.71 13.19
C LYS A 20 -9.37 4.72 12.50
N ALA A 21 -8.08 5.03 12.55
CA ALA A 21 -7.05 4.08 12.19
C ALA A 21 -6.99 2.96 13.25
N VAL A 22 -7.15 1.72 12.80
CA VAL A 22 -7.05 0.52 13.65
C VAL A 22 -5.66 -0.11 13.60
N TYR A 23 -4.88 0.23 12.57
CA TYR A 23 -3.50 -0.19 12.41
C TYR A 23 -2.74 0.81 11.55
N SER A 24 -1.45 0.98 11.81
CA SER A 24 -0.53 1.75 10.98
C SER A 24 0.87 1.18 11.07
N ASP A 25 1.58 1.08 9.94
CA ASP A 25 2.95 0.61 9.89
C ASP A 25 3.69 1.16 8.66
N PHE A 26 5.00 0.98 8.62
CA PHE A 26 5.87 1.34 7.51
C PHE A 26 6.81 0.19 7.17
N GLY A 27 6.94 -0.12 5.88
CA GLY A 27 7.78 -1.22 5.42
C GLY A 27 7.37 -1.78 4.08
N GLU A 28 7.20 -3.09 4.03
CA GLU A 28 6.97 -3.84 2.79
C GLU A 28 5.58 -4.50 2.74
N MET A 29 4.98 -4.46 1.55
CA MET A 29 3.73 -5.15 1.26
C MET A 29 3.74 -5.72 -0.17
N LEU A 30 2.84 -6.65 -0.44
CA LEU A 30 2.74 -7.36 -1.71
C LEU A 30 1.30 -7.36 -2.22
N PHE A 31 1.08 -6.95 -3.46
CA PHE A 31 -0.17 -7.27 -4.16
C PHE A 31 -0.06 -8.66 -4.79
N THR A 32 -0.98 -9.55 -4.44
CA THR A 32 -1.10 -10.91 -4.97
C THR A 32 -2.24 -10.98 -6.01
N HIS A 33 -2.59 -12.19 -6.48
CA HIS A 33 -3.75 -12.39 -7.34
C HIS A 33 -5.06 -12.19 -6.59
N PHE A 34 -5.01 -12.37 -5.28
CA PHE A 34 -6.18 -12.56 -4.44
C PHE A 34 -6.34 -11.47 -3.37
N GLY A 35 -5.46 -10.46 -3.38
CA GLY A 35 -5.52 -9.33 -2.45
C GLY A 35 -4.15 -8.78 -2.11
N MET A 36 -4.00 -8.33 -0.87
CA MET A 36 -2.76 -7.79 -0.30
C MET A 36 -2.14 -8.81 0.66
N SER A 37 -0.82 -8.83 0.75
CA SER A 37 -0.02 -9.69 1.62
C SER A 37 1.30 -9.00 1.99
N GLY A 38 2.25 -9.74 2.54
CA GLY A 38 3.52 -9.21 3.03
C GLY A 38 3.46 -8.80 4.52
N PRO A 39 4.62 -8.46 5.12
CA PRO A 39 4.75 -8.28 6.56
C PRO A 39 3.72 -7.32 7.17
N MET A 40 3.58 -6.12 6.59
CA MET A 40 2.64 -5.11 7.12
C MET A 40 1.17 -5.57 7.05
N ILE A 41 0.80 -6.30 6.00
CA ILE A 41 -0.59 -6.77 5.83
C ILE A 41 -0.89 -7.91 6.81
N LEU A 42 0.05 -8.82 7.03
CA LEU A 42 -0.10 -9.92 7.98
C LEU A 42 -0.14 -9.42 9.42
N SER A 43 0.68 -8.41 9.75
CA SER A 43 0.59 -7.70 11.02
C SER A 43 -0.77 -7.02 11.16
N ALA A 44 -1.20 -6.24 10.16
CA ALA A 44 -2.51 -5.58 10.16
C ALA A 44 -3.67 -6.55 10.38
N SER A 45 -3.65 -7.73 9.76
CA SER A 45 -4.72 -8.72 9.93
C SER A 45 -4.89 -9.19 11.36
N SER A 46 -3.81 -9.27 12.15
CA SER A 46 -3.90 -9.66 13.56
C SER A 46 -4.61 -8.62 14.45
N HIS A 47 -4.69 -7.37 14.00
CA HIS A 47 -5.37 -6.27 14.69
C HIS A 47 -6.86 -6.14 14.33
N ILE A 48 -7.32 -6.85 13.29
CA ILE A 48 -8.71 -6.80 12.82
C ILE A 48 -9.37 -8.14 13.18
N ARG A 49 -10.20 -8.14 14.23
CA ARG A 49 -10.83 -9.38 14.73
C ARG A 49 -12.09 -9.77 13.96
N ASP A 50 -12.92 -8.78 13.62
CA ASP A 50 -14.21 -8.97 12.95
C ASP A 50 -14.18 -8.35 11.56
N ILE A 51 -13.59 -9.06 10.60
CA ILE A 51 -13.59 -8.57 9.22
C ILE A 51 -15.02 -8.60 8.67
N GLN A 52 -15.45 -7.45 8.16
CA GLN A 52 -16.72 -7.31 7.48
C GLN A 52 -16.44 -6.74 6.10
N PRO A 53 -17.12 -7.22 5.05
CA PRO A 53 -17.07 -6.60 3.74
C PRO A 53 -17.35 -5.11 3.85
N ASP A 54 -16.60 -4.30 3.10
CA ASP A 54 -16.75 -2.84 2.99
C ASP A 54 -16.53 -2.03 4.26
N ARG A 55 -16.20 -2.64 5.41
CA ARG A 55 -15.95 -1.94 6.68
C ARG A 55 -14.57 -1.28 6.76
N TYR A 56 -13.57 -1.88 6.14
CA TYR A 56 -12.18 -1.44 6.28
C TYR A 56 -11.62 -0.92 4.95
N ILE A 57 -10.78 0.10 5.04
CA ILE A 57 -10.04 0.65 3.91
C ILE A 57 -8.55 0.71 4.26
N ALA A 58 -7.71 0.24 3.35
CA ALA A 58 -6.28 0.44 3.41
C ALA A 58 -5.93 1.76 2.72
N GLU A 59 -5.29 2.66 3.44
CA GLU A 59 -4.68 3.89 2.94
C GLU A 59 -3.17 3.63 2.80
N ILE A 60 -2.63 3.74 1.59
CA ILE A 60 -1.23 3.43 1.31
C ILE A 60 -0.52 4.70 0.85
N ASP A 61 0.47 5.17 1.61
CA ASP A 61 1.40 6.19 1.12
C ASP A 61 2.51 5.49 0.32
N LEU A 62 2.50 5.70 -1.01
CA LEU A 62 3.48 5.14 -1.93
C LEU A 62 4.82 5.90 -1.91
N LYS A 63 4.86 7.07 -1.27
CA LYS A 63 6.00 7.99 -1.22
C LYS A 63 6.20 8.59 0.18
N PRO A 64 6.26 7.80 1.27
CA PRO A 64 6.28 8.32 2.63
C PRO A 64 7.53 9.14 2.96
N ALA A 65 8.65 8.92 2.25
CA ALA A 65 9.90 9.65 2.44
C ALA A 65 9.91 11.08 1.86
N LEU A 66 8.87 11.48 1.11
CA LEU A 66 8.75 12.81 0.54
C LEU A 66 7.55 13.49 1.17
N ASP A 67 7.65 14.73 1.65
CA ASP A 67 6.42 15.49 1.94
C ASP A 67 5.70 15.89 0.64
N PHE A 68 4.55 16.54 0.78
CA PHE A 68 3.74 16.92 -0.38
C PHE A 68 4.47 17.87 -1.33
N GLU A 69 5.21 18.85 -0.80
CA GLU A 69 5.90 19.85 -1.62
C GLU A 69 7.07 19.23 -2.38
N HIS A 70 7.85 18.37 -1.73
CA HIS A 70 8.95 17.65 -2.36
C HIS A 70 8.43 16.67 -3.41
N LEU A 71 7.31 16.00 -3.16
CA LEU A 71 6.67 15.12 -4.14
C LEU A 71 6.16 15.91 -5.36
N ASP A 72 5.50 17.05 -5.12
CA ASP A 72 5.00 17.93 -6.18
C ASP A 72 6.13 18.41 -7.08
N ARG A 73 7.21 18.90 -6.48
CA ARG A 73 8.41 19.36 -7.19
C ARG A 73 9.06 18.23 -7.99
N ARG A 74 9.12 17.02 -7.41
CA ARG A 74 9.65 15.84 -8.10
C ARG A 74 8.82 15.50 -9.33
N ILE A 75 7.49 15.45 -9.21
CA ILE A 75 6.60 15.16 -10.34
C ILE A 75 6.69 16.25 -11.40
N GLN A 76 6.78 17.52 -11.00
CA GLN A 76 6.95 18.63 -11.92
C GLN A 76 8.24 18.49 -12.74
N ASN A 77 9.34 18.09 -12.11
CA ASN A 77 10.61 17.83 -12.82
C ASN A 77 10.48 16.65 -13.78
N ASP A 78 9.86 15.55 -13.35
CA ASP A 78 9.63 14.37 -14.20
C ASP A 78 8.77 14.75 -15.44
N PHE A 79 7.76 15.61 -15.30
CA PHE A 79 6.96 16.11 -16.43
C PHE A 79 7.72 17.09 -17.33
N LYS A 80 8.61 17.93 -16.79
CA LYS A 80 9.48 18.81 -17.59
C LYS A 80 10.43 18.00 -18.47
N GLU A 81 11.05 16.95 -17.92
CA GLU A 81 11.92 16.03 -18.67
C GLU A 81 11.18 15.29 -19.79
N ASN A 82 9.88 15.07 -19.62
CA ASN A 82 9.03 14.32 -20.54
C ASN A 82 8.03 15.23 -21.28
N SER A 83 8.29 16.54 -21.40
CA SER A 83 7.34 17.58 -21.82
C SER A 83 6.43 17.21 -23.00
N ASN A 84 7.00 16.70 -24.10
CA ASN A 84 6.27 16.34 -25.33
C ASN A 84 5.77 14.89 -25.38
N ARG A 85 5.99 14.12 -24.30
CA ARG A 85 5.56 12.73 -24.19
C ARG A 85 4.22 12.64 -23.46
N ASP A 86 3.52 11.55 -23.74
CA ASP A 86 2.26 11.23 -23.06
C ASP A 86 2.55 10.90 -21.60
N VAL A 87 1.65 11.31 -20.69
CA VAL A 87 1.81 11.06 -19.25
C VAL A 87 1.98 9.59 -18.92
N SER A 88 1.34 8.68 -19.67
CA SER A 88 1.51 7.23 -19.50
C SER A 88 2.97 6.75 -19.58
N ASN A 89 3.85 7.52 -20.24
CA ASN A 89 5.27 7.21 -20.39
C ASN A 89 6.18 7.88 -19.34
N ALA A 90 5.67 8.82 -18.53
CA ALA A 90 6.46 9.62 -17.60
C ALA A 90 6.67 8.95 -16.22
N PHE A 91 5.88 7.94 -15.87
CA PHE A 91 5.86 7.38 -14.51
C PHE A 91 6.87 6.26 -14.24
N SER A 92 7.60 5.79 -15.25
CA SER A 92 8.50 4.63 -15.10
C SER A 92 9.65 4.85 -14.11
N LYS A 93 10.08 6.12 -13.91
CA LYS A 93 11.06 6.51 -12.88
C LYS A 93 10.43 6.67 -11.50
N LEU A 94 9.14 6.97 -11.43
CA LEU A 94 8.43 7.28 -10.19
C LEU A 94 7.79 6.04 -9.56
N LEU A 95 7.25 5.13 -10.37
CA LEU A 95 6.40 4.04 -9.93
C LEU A 95 6.79 2.70 -10.59
N PRO A 96 6.68 1.58 -9.87
CA PRO A 96 6.76 0.26 -10.49
C PRO A 96 5.70 0.08 -11.59
N ARG A 97 6.06 -0.54 -12.72
CA ARG A 97 5.17 -0.64 -13.90
C ARG A 97 3.75 -1.13 -13.60
N LYS A 98 3.58 -2.09 -12.68
CA LYS A 98 2.28 -2.71 -12.37
C LYS A 98 1.30 -1.78 -11.64
N ILE A 99 1.76 -0.70 -10.99
CA ILE A 99 0.90 0.26 -10.28
C ILE A 99 0.56 1.51 -11.09
N ILE A 100 1.29 1.76 -12.19
CA ILE A 100 1.10 2.94 -13.04
C ILE A 100 -0.34 3.01 -13.54
N VAL A 101 -0.86 1.96 -14.17
CA VAL A 101 -2.23 1.96 -14.71
C VAL A 101 -3.29 2.18 -13.63
N PRO A 102 -3.28 1.47 -12.48
CA PRO A 102 -4.17 1.77 -11.36
C PRO A 102 -4.13 3.24 -10.89
N VAL A 103 -2.93 3.82 -10.74
CA VAL A 103 -2.76 5.22 -10.34
C VAL A 103 -3.33 6.17 -11.39
N LEU A 104 -3.01 5.96 -12.68
CA LEU A 104 -3.50 6.79 -13.77
C LEU A 104 -5.03 6.75 -13.90
N LYS A 105 -5.63 5.57 -13.77
CA LYS A 105 -7.10 5.43 -13.78
C LYS A 105 -7.74 6.22 -12.65
N ARG A 106 -7.15 6.21 -11.46
CA ARG A 106 -7.64 6.98 -10.32
C ARG A 106 -7.40 8.48 -10.46
N TRP A 107 -6.30 8.86 -11.12
CA TRP A 107 -5.97 10.25 -11.40
C TRP A 107 -6.94 10.90 -12.38
N GLY A 108 -7.50 10.12 -13.31
CA GLY A 108 -8.58 10.57 -14.19
C GLY A 108 -8.13 11.42 -15.37
N VAL A 109 -6.83 11.68 -15.51
CA VAL A 109 -6.25 12.38 -16.66
C VAL A 109 -6.12 11.43 -17.86
N PRO A 110 -6.40 11.88 -19.11
CA PRO A 110 -6.20 11.08 -20.31
C PRO A 110 -4.75 10.59 -20.44
N PHE A 111 -4.58 9.32 -20.81
CA PHE A 111 -3.27 8.65 -20.79
C PHE A 111 -2.30 9.19 -21.85
N ASP A 112 -2.87 9.77 -22.91
CA ASP A 112 -2.25 10.42 -24.06
C ASP A 112 -2.07 11.93 -23.88
N LYS A 113 -2.56 12.50 -22.77
CA LYS A 113 -2.33 13.91 -22.45
C LYS A 113 -0.82 14.15 -22.34
N LYS A 114 -0.35 15.25 -22.94
CA LYS A 114 1.08 15.61 -22.93
C LYS A 114 1.50 16.12 -21.55
N CYS A 115 2.69 15.75 -21.11
CA CYS A 115 3.21 16.15 -19.80
C CYS A 115 3.28 17.68 -19.62
N ASN A 116 3.59 18.42 -20.69
CA ASN A 116 3.61 19.89 -20.69
C ASN A 116 2.22 20.55 -20.53
N SER A 117 1.15 19.78 -20.68
CA SER A 117 -0.23 20.26 -20.61
C SER A 117 -0.89 19.93 -19.27
N ILE A 118 -0.14 19.32 -18.34
CA ILE A 118 -0.62 19.00 -17.00
C ILE A 118 -0.66 20.26 -16.13
N THR A 119 -1.84 20.56 -15.58
CA THR A 119 -2.03 21.72 -14.71
C THR A 119 -1.47 21.47 -13.31
N LYS A 120 -1.35 22.54 -12.52
CA LYS A 120 -0.93 22.43 -11.11
C LYS A 120 -1.94 21.61 -10.30
N GLU A 121 -3.23 21.83 -10.55
CA GLU A 121 -4.34 21.17 -9.86
C GLU A 121 -4.35 19.67 -10.17
N GLU A 122 -4.18 19.30 -11.44
CA GLU A 122 -4.05 17.90 -11.84
C GLU A 122 -2.82 17.27 -11.17
N ARG A 123 -1.67 17.95 -11.18
CA ARG A 123 -0.46 17.45 -10.51
C ARG A 123 -0.64 17.27 -9.00
N HIS A 124 -1.31 18.21 -8.33
CA HIS A 124 -1.62 18.11 -6.90
C HIS A 124 -2.55 16.93 -6.60
N ALA A 125 -3.57 16.70 -7.42
CA ALA A 125 -4.45 15.52 -7.28
C ALA A 125 -3.66 14.21 -7.41
N LEU A 126 -2.66 14.16 -8.28
CA LEU A 126 -1.75 13.00 -8.35
C LEU A 126 -0.93 12.84 -7.05
N CYS A 127 -0.40 13.94 -6.49
CA CYS A 127 0.30 13.88 -5.20
C CYS A 127 -0.59 13.28 -4.11
N GLU A 128 -1.85 13.72 -4.01
CA GLU A 128 -2.82 13.19 -3.06
C GLU A 128 -3.05 11.68 -3.24
N ILE A 129 -3.21 11.23 -4.48
CA ILE A 129 -3.37 9.80 -4.79
C ILE A 129 -2.13 8.99 -4.41
N LEU A 130 -0.93 9.52 -4.66
CA LEU A 130 0.31 8.84 -4.32
C LEU A 130 0.55 8.81 -2.80
N LYS A 131 0.08 9.83 -2.09
CA LYS A 131 0.13 9.93 -0.63
C LYS A 131 -0.91 9.11 0.09
N CYS A 132 -2.05 8.87 -0.55
CA CYS A 132 -3.15 8.10 0.02
C CYS A 132 -3.81 7.24 -1.07
N PHE A 133 -3.10 6.20 -1.51
CA PHE A 133 -3.64 5.22 -2.43
C PHE A 133 -4.56 4.27 -1.66
N THR A 134 -5.87 4.47 -1.78
CA THR A 134 -6.88 3.69 -1.09
C THR A 134 -7.18 2.34 -1.73
N VAL A 135 -7.39 1.30 -0.93
CA VAL A 135 -7.84 -0.02 -1.37
C VAL A 135 -8.91 -0.52 -0.40
N GLU A 136 -10.07 -0.88 -0.91
CA GLU A 136 -11.15 -1.44 -0.09
C GLU A 136 -10.84 -2.89 0.31
N ILE A 137 -11.14 -3.24 1.57
CA ILE A 137 -10.92 -4.56 2.12
C ILE A 137 -12.26 -5.28 2.18
N SER A 138 -12.43 -6.30 1.35
CA SER A 138 -13.67 -7.09 1.26
C SER A 138 -13.73 -8.30 2.20
N GLY A 139 -12.58 -8.75 2.74
CA GLY A 139 -12.52 -9.95 3.56
C GLY A 139 -11.10 -10.45 3.78
N PHE A 140 -10.95 -11.40 4.71
CA PHE A 140 -9.71 -12.17 4.86
C PHE A 140 -9.74 -13.36 3.91
N ARG A 141 -8.54 -13.84 3.55
CA ARG A 141 -8.41 -15.15 2.90
C ARG A 141 -8.66 -16.26 3.93
N PRO A 142 -9.13 -17.45 3.49
CA PRO A 142 -9.27 -18.61 4.36
C PRO A 142 -7.97 -18.91 5.12
N ILE A 143 -8.10 -19.41 6.36
CA ILE A 143 -6.97 -19.73 7.25
C ILE A 143 -6.00 -20.73 6.61
N GLU A 144 -6.48 -21.58 5.70
CA GLU A 144 -5.67 -22.55 4.93
C GLU A 144 -4.56 -21.90 4.08
N GLU A 145 -4.70 -20.60 3.76
CA GLU A 145 -3.72 -19.81 3.01
C GLU A 145 -3.00 -18.77 3.89
N ALA A 146 -3.30 -18.70 5.19
CA ALA A 146 -2.71 -17.75 6.11
C ALA A 146 -1.28 -18.19 6.49
N ILE A 147 -0.28 -17.53 5.90
CA ILE A 147 1.15 -17.75 6.22
C ILE A 147 1.46 -17.40 7.70
N ILE A 148 0.59 -16.64 8.37
CA ILE A 148 0.70 -16.34 9.81
C ILE A 148 -0.66 -16.61 10.46
N THR A 149 -0.74 -17.71 11.21
CA THR A 149 -1.83 -17.95 12.14
C THR A 149 -1.67 -17.04 13.35
N SER A 150 -2.57 -16.07 13.54
CA SER A 150 -2.76 -15.36 14.81
C SER A 150 -3.40 -16.31 15.82
N GLY A 151 -2.65 -17.31 16.26
CA GLY A 151 -3.05 -18.29 17.26
C GLY A 151 -1.91 -18.47 18.23
N GLY A 152 -1.88 -17.63 19.26
CA GLY A 152 -1.00 -17.84 20.39
C GLY A 152 -1.28 -19.22 20.98
N VAL A 153 -0.24 -20.06 21.07
CA VAL A 153 -0.31 -21.24 21.92
C VAL A 153 -0.74 -20.76 23.30
N LYS A 154 -1.81 -21.34 23.84
CA LYS A 154 -2.21 -21.17 25.24
C LYS A 154 -0.98 -21.55 26.07
N THR A 155 -0.26 -20.59 26.64
CA THR A 155 0.98 -20.83 27.41
C THR A 155 0.70 -21.38 28.81
N SER A 156 -0.22 -22.32 28.94
CA SER A 156 -0.51 -23.00 30.21
C SER A 156 0.23 -24.32 30.40
N GLU A 157 1.07 -24.77 29.46
CA GLU A 157 1.75 -26.08 29.57
C GLU A 157 3.21 -26.08 29.07
N ILE A 158 4.01 -25.08 29.43
CA ILE A 158 5.48 -25.21 29.32
C ILE A 158 6.08 -25.16 30.71
N ASN A 159 6.43 -26.35 31.22
CA ASN A 159 7.15 -26.54 32.46
C ASN A 159 8.66 -26.31 32.18
N PRO A 160 9.31 -25.27 32.71
CA PRO A 160 10.66 -24.85 32.30
C PRO A 160 11.77 -25.62 33.02
N LYS A 161 11.73 -26.96 32.99
CA LYS A 161 12.80 -27.80 33.55
C LYS A 161 13.12 -28.98 32.64
N THR A 162 14.03 -28.75 31.69
CA THR A 162 15.21 -29.61 31.44
C THR A 162 15.99 -29.06 30.25
N ILE A 163 16.79 -28.03 30.47
CA ILE A 163 18.00 -27.85 29.66
C ILE A 163 19.05 -28.75 30.31
N GLY A 164 19.26 -29.92 29.70
CA GLY A 164 20.33 -30.82 30.03
C GLY A 164 20.66 -31.66 28.82
N LYS A 165 21.77 -31.36 28.14
CA LYS A 165 23.01 -32.12 28.31
C LYS A 165 24.16 -31.55 27.45
N GLN A 166 25.34 -31.56 28.07
CA GLN A 166 26.65 -31.58 27.45
C GLN A 166 26.85 -32.87 26.65
N ALA A 167 27.56 -32.76 25.53
CA ALA A 167 28.74 -33.55 25.18
C ALA A 167 29.48 -32.81 24.06
#